data_AF-A0A6C0CQS5-F1
#
_entry.id   AF-A0A6C0CQS5-F1
#
_cell.length_a   1.000
_cell.length_b   1.000
_cell.length_c   1.000
_cell.angle_alpha   90.00
_cell.angle_beta   90.00
_cell.angle_gamma   90.00
#
_symmetry.space_group_name_H-M   'P 1'
#
loop_
_entity.id
_entity.type
_entity.pdbx_description
1 polymer ?
#
loop_
_entity_poly.entity_id
_entity_poly.type
_entity_poly.pdbx_seq_one_letter_code
_entity_poly.pdbx_strand_id
1 'polypeptide(L)'
;MKLTTLSKTQLRRVFHKKVAKYVSQHDPYRFYLIDYKTDDCFYTHTYENGKLLGSGQGEYELFDLGISGAVMEVKYNNIVSSPNPESPMHPDNSFYPKLKKYLVGPFYTQALDLNSKWQPILYQHLQKEKAFKVLNFYDRDLFDNRSL
;
A
#
# COMPACT_ATOMS: atom_id res chain seq x y z
N MET A 1 -6.33 -9.43 -21.02
CA MET A 1 -6.73 -8.21 -20.29
C MET A 1 -5.58 -7.22 -20.39
N LYS A 2 -5.80 -5.97 -20.85
CA LYS A 2 -4.72 -4.98 -21.02
C LYS A 2 -4.58 -4.15 -19.75
N LEU A 3 -3.41 -4.21 -19.12
CA LEU A 3 -3.06 -3.36 -17.97
C LEU A 3 -2.45 -2.05 -18.47
N THR A 4 -2.77 -0.96 -17.80
CA THR A 4 -2.23 0.37 -18.08
C THR A 4 -1.43 0.83 -16.88
N THR A 5 -0.24 1.38 -17.11
CA THR A 5 0.57 2.01 -16.07
C THR A 5 -0.12 3.27 -15.54
N LEU A 6 0.04 3.53 -14.25
CA LEU A 6 -0.44 4.76 -13.62
C LEU A 6 0.69 5.78 -13.53
N SER A 7 0.41 7.03 -13.87
CA SER A 7 1.31 8.16 -13.63
C SER A 7 1.27 8.63 -12.18
N LYS A 8 2.25 9.42 -11.77
CA LYS A 8 2.30 10.06 -10.44
C LYS A 8 1.03 10.84 -10.14
N THR A 9 0.56 11.63 -11.11
CA THR A 9 -0.66 12.44 -10.98
C THR A 9 -1.90 11.56 -10.78
N GLN A 10 -1.99 10.44 -11.50
CA GLN A 10 -3.11 9.50 -11.33
C GLN A 10 -3.08 8.83 -9.95
N LEU A 11 -1.92 8.36 -9.49
CA LEU A 11 -1.78 7.78 -8.15
C LEU A 11 -2.11 8.78 -7.04
N ARG A 12 -1.63 10.03 -7.13
CA ARG A 12 -1.99 11.08 -6.17
C ARG A 12 -3.51 11.29 -6.07
N ARG A 13 -4.22 11.27 -7.20
CA ARG A 13 -5.68 11.38 -7.22
C ARG A 13 -6.36 10.18 -6.56
N VAL A 14 -5.81 8.98 -6.72
CA VAL A 14 -6.28 7.77 -6.03
C VAL A 14 -6.08 7.93 -4.52
N PHE A 15 -4.87 8.28 -4.07
CA PHE A 15 -4.51 8.41 -2.66
C PHE A 15 -5.37 9.44 -1.92
N HIS A 16 -5.67 10.56 -2.58
CA HIS A 16 -6.55 11.59 -2.02
C HIS A 16 -7.97 11.07 -1.77
N LYS A 17 -8.55 10.33 -2.73
CA LYS A 17 -9.95 9.90 -2.68
C LYS A 17 -10.19 8.55 -2.01
N LYS A 18 -9.14 7.76 -1.79
CA LYS A 18 -9.29 6.34 -1.43
C LYS A 18 -8.34 5.91 -0.33
N VAL A 19 -8.77 4.90 0.43
CA VAL A 19 -7.96 4.19 1.42
C VAL A 19 -7.55 2.85 0.84
N ALA A 20 -6.28 2.50 0.97
CA ALA A 20 -5.77 1.22 0.49
C ALA A 20 -5.97 0.12 1.53
N LYS A 21 -6.25 -1.10 1.06
CA LYS A 21 -6.26 -2.33 1.84
C LYS A 21 -5.34 -3.36 1.19
N TYR A 22 -4.40 -3.86 1.96
CA TYR A 22 -3.48 -4.93 1.58
C TYR A 22 -3.73 -6.16 2.46
N VAL A 23 -3.89 -7.33 1.84
CA VAL A 23 -4.06 -8.60 2.57
C VAL A 23 -2.70 -9.26 2.74
N SER A 24 -2.40 -9.74 3.95
CA SER A 24 -1.14 -10.45 4.22
C SER A 24 -1.05 -11.72 3.38
N GLN A 25 0.16 -12.06 2.95
CA GLN A 25 0.43 -13.32 2.23
C GLN A 25 0.70 -14.48 3.18
N HIS A 26 1.08 -14.18 4.42
CA HIS A 26 1.48 -15.18 5.41
C HIS A 26 0.34 -15.52 6.37
N ASP A 27 -0.73 -14.71 6.39
CA ASP A 27 -1.87 -14.91 7.29
C ASP A 27 -3.17 -14.39 6.64
N PRO A 28 -4.14 -15.28 6.30
CA PRO A 28 -5.37 -14.88 5.64
C PRO A 28 -6.29 -14.02 6.52
N TYR A 29 -6.09 -14.01 7.83
CA TYR A 29 -6.85 -13.20 8.79
C TYR A 29 -6.22 -11.85 9.08
N ARG A 30 -5.04 -11.57 8.50
CA ARG A 30 -4.32 -10.31 8.67
C ARG A 30 -4.42 -9.43 7.44
N PHE A 31 -4.78 -8.16 7.66
CA PHE A 31 -4.75 -7.14 6.62
C PHE A 31 -4.28 -5.80 7.16
N TYR A 32 -3.90 -4.93 6.24
CA TYR A 32 -3.39 -3.60 6.50
C TYR A 32 -4.28 -2.60 5.79
N LEU A 33 -4.73 -1.58 6.52
CA LEU A 33 -5.29 -0.38 5.92
C LEU A 33 -4.17 0.64 5.79
N ILE A 34 -4.08 1.31 4.65
CA ILE A 34 -3.06 2.30 4.35
C ILE A 34 -3.76 3.57 3.91
N ASP A 35 -3.58 4.63 4.68
CA ASP A 35 -4.13 5.95 4.41
C ASP A 35 -3.00 6.88 3.98
N TYR A 36 -2.93 7.16 2.68
CA TYR A 36 -2.01 8.12 2.08
C TYR A 36 -2.58 9.54 2.20
N LYS A 37 -1.78 10.45 2.74
CA LYS A 37 -2.14 11.85 2.97
C LYS A 37 -1.53 12.76 1.90
N THR A 38 -2.02 14.00 1.86
CA THR A 38 -1.63 15.02 0.87
C THR A 38 -0.28 15.68 1.15
N ASP A 39 0.23 15.53 2.37
CA ASP A 39 1.54 16.00 2.85
C ASP A 39 2.63 14.92 2.65
N ASP A 40 2.43 14.02 1.68
CA ASP A 40 3.34 12.92 1.36
C ASP A 40 3.63 11.98 2.56
N CYS A 41 2.76 11.98 3.59
CA CYS A 41 2.77 11.03 4.71
C CYS A 41 1.75 9.91 4.51
N PHE A 42 1.93 8.79 5.21
CA PHE A 42 0.92 7.74 5.27
C PHE A 42 0.80 7.13 6.68
N TYR A 43 -0.41 6.64 6.97
CA TYR A 43 -0.71 5.85 8.16
C TYR A 43 -1.05 4.42 7.77
N THR A 44 -0.66 3.48 8.62
CA THR A 44 -1.02 2.07 8.48
C THR A 44 -1.72 1.60 9.73
N HIS A 45 -2.82 0.88 9.56
CA HIS A 45 -3.49 0.16 10.65
C HIS A 45 -3.45 -1.33 10.34
N THR A 46 -2.88 -2.12 11.26
CA THR A 46 -2.77 -3.56 11.11
C THR A 46 -3.90 -4.23 11.86
N TYR A 47 -4.67 -5.07 11.17
CA TYR A 47 -5.76 -5.85 11.74
C TYR A 47 -5.46 -7.33 11.63
N GLU A 48 -5.85 -8.08 12.64
CA GLU A 48 -5.83 -9.54 12.64
C GLU A 48 -7.09 -10.06 13.31
N ASN A 49 -7.77 -11.01 12.67
CA ASN A 49 -9.06 -11.54 13.16
C ASN A 49 -10.08 -10.41 13.46
N GLY A 50 -10.06 -9.35 12.66
CA GLY A 50 -10.92 -8.17 12.82
C GLY A 50 -10.52 -7.22 13.96
N LYS A 51 -9.46 -7.50 14.73
CA LYS A 51 -8.99 -6.65 15.82
C LYS A 51 -7.81 -5.80 15.39
N LEU A 52 -7.80 -4.53 15.79
CA LEU A 52 -6.67 -3.63 15.59
C LEU A 52 -5.49 -4.09 16.46
N LEU A 53 -4.38 -4.45 15.83
CA LEU A 53 -3.14 -4.82 16.51
C LEU A 53 -2.25 -3.60 16.80
N GLY A 54 -2.30 -2.59 15.91
CA GLY A 54 -1.53 -1.37 16.08
C GLY A 54 -1.49 -0.52 14.83
N SER A 55 -0.87 0.64 14.96
CA SER A 55 -0.73 1.62 13.89
C SER A 55 0.73 2.02 13.66
N GLY A 56 1.14 2.10 12.39
CA GLY A 56 2.44 2.62 11.97
C GLY A 56 2.27 3.87 11.11
N GLN A 57 3.35 4.60 10.90
CA GLN A 57 3.35 5.79 10.04
C GLN A 57 4.67 5.96 9.30
N GLY A 58 4.63 6.69 8.20
CA GLY A 58 5.79 6.95 7.38
C GLY A 58 5.58 8.03 6.34
N GLU A 59 6.57 8.15 5.47
CA GLU A 59 6.62 9.07 4.34
C GLU A 59 6.67 8.27 3.04
N TYR A 60 6.10 8.84 1.98
CA TYR A 60 6.21 8.28 0.65
C TYR A 60 6.57 9.37 -0.36
N GLU A 61 7.31 8.99 -1.40
CA GLU A 61 7.58 9.87 -2.53
C GLU A 61 7.23 9.16 -3.83
N LEU A 62 6.49 9.85 -4.70
CA LEU A 62 6.15 9.34 -6.03
C LEU A 62 7.05 9.96 -7.09
N PHE A 63 7.52 9.13 -8.01
CA PHE A 63 8.31 9.55 -9.17
C PHE A 63 7.91 8.75 -10.42
N ASP A 64 7.92 9.39 -11.58
CA ASP A 64 7.62 8.75 -12.86
C ASP A 64 8.92 8.25 -13.52
N LEU A 65 8.92 7.00 -13.98
CA LEU A 65 10.03 6.41 -14.76
C LEU A 65 9.74 6.46 -16.27
N GLY A 66 9.14 7.56 -16.73
CA GLY A 66 8.72 7.72 -18.12
C GLY A 66 7.63 6.74 -18.52
N ILE A 67 7.84 5.99 -19.62
CA ILE A 67 6.85 5.04 -20.16
C ILE A 67 6.52 3.89 -19.20
N SER A 68 7.41 3.61 -18.24
CA SER A 68 7.23 2.54 -17.25
C SER A 68 6.21 2.89 -16.17
N GLY A 69 5.75 4.14 -16.10
CA GLY A 69 4.80 4.62 -15.09
C GLY A 69 5.46 5.05 -13.79
N ALA A 70 4.62 5.35 -12.82
CA ALA A 70 5.04 5.79 -11.50
C ALA A 70 5.52 4.64 -10.63
N VAL A 71 6.47 4.96 -9.77
CA VAL A 71 6.94 4.15 -8.65
C VAL A 71 6.90 5.01 -7.39
N MET A 72 6.95 4.32 -6.25
CA MET A 72 6.84 4.94 -4.94
C MET A 72 8.00 4.49 -4.07
N GLU A 73 8.72 5.45 -3.52
CA GLU A 73 9.60 5.22 -2.38
C GLU A 73 8.76 5.28 -1.11
N VAL A 74 9.01 4.34 -0.20
CA VAL A 74 8.32 4.25 1.08
C VAL A 74 9.35 4.17 2.19
N LYS A 75 9.14 5.00 3.22
CA LYS A 75 9.97 5.05 4.43
C LYS A 75 9.06 5.02 5.66
N TYR A 76 9.19 3.97 6.47
CA TYR A 76 8.51 3.93 7.77
C TYR A 76 9.31 4.71 8.82
N ASN A 77 8.62 5.60 9.52
CA ASN A 77 9.17 6.32 10.68
C ASN A 77 8.88 5.57 11.99
N ASN A 78 7.73 4.88 12.06
CA ASN A 78 7.37 3.99 13.15
C ASN A 78 6.70 2.72 12.59
N ILE A 79 7.09 1.56 13.11
CA ILE A 79 6.66 0.24 12.63
C ILE A 79 6.03 -0.52 13.79
N VAL A 80 4.83 -1.08 13.56
CA VAL A 80 4.27 -2.08 14.46
C VAL A 80 4.87 -3.43 14.10
N SER A 81 5.70 -3.95 15.01
CA SER A 81 6.36 -5.22 14.77
C SER A 81 5.34 -6.35 14.66
N SER A 82 5.49 -7.17 13.62
CA SER A 82 4.75 -8.42 13.47
C SER A 82 5.34 -9.47 14.41
N PRO A 83 4.52 -10.33 15.06
CA PRO A 83 5.01 -11.50 15.78
C PRO A 83 5.38 -12.68 14.86
N ASN A 84 5.01 -12.63 13.57
CA ASN A 84 5.38 -13.65 12.58
C ASN A 84 6.75 -13.33 11.94
N PRO A 85 7.80 -14.17 12.12
CA PRO A 85 9.15 -13.96 11.57
C PRO A 85 9.24 -13.84 10.05
N GLU A 86 8.31 -14.43 9.30
CA GLU A 86 8.28 -14.33 7.83
C GLU A 86 7.79 -12.97 7.34
N SER A 87 7.12 -12.21 8.20
CA SER A 87 6.60 -10.90 7.87
C SER A 87 7.74 -9.90 7.67
N PRO A 88 7.70 -9.06 6.60
CA PRO A 88 8.59 -7.91 6.46
C PRO A 88 8.63 -6.99 7.68
N MET A 89 7.56 -6.97 8.47
CA MET A 89 7.41 -6.14 9.67
C MET A 89 7.94 -6.81 10.95
N HIS A 90 8.54 -8.00 10.89
CA HIS A 90 9.16 -8.63 12.05
C HIS A 90 10.64 -8.21 12.16
N PRO A 91 11.16 -7.80 13.33
CA PRO A 91 12.53 -7.31 13.49
C PRO A 91 13.63 -8.24 12.93
N ASP A 92 13.45 -9.56 13.11
CA ASP A 92 14.41 -10.57 12.62
C ASP A 92 14.27 -10.88 11.11
N ASN A 93 13.26 -10.33 10.43
CA ASN A 93 13.11 -10.54 9.00
C ASN A 93 14.20 -9.79 8.22
N SER A 94 14.81 -10.45 7.23
CA SER A 94 15.87 -9.85 6.41
C SER A 94 15.43 -8.61 5.63
N PHE A 95 14.12 -8.43 5.41
CA PHE A 95 13.56 -7.24 4.79
C PHE A 95 13.33 -6.09 5.78
N TYR A 96 13.21 -6.35 7.09
CA TYR A 96 12.87 -5.34 8.10
C TYR A 96 13.76 -4.08 8.06
N PRO A 97 15.11 -4.19 7.91
CA PRO A 97 15.97 -3.02 7.77
C PRO A 97 15.65 -2.14 6.55
N LYS A 98 15.09 -2.73 5.48
CA LYS A 98 14.70 -2.02 4.25
C LYS A 98 13.42 -1.20 4.43
N LEU A 99 12.64 -1.41 5.49
CA LEU A 99 11.47 -0.56 5.79
C LEU A 99 11.85 0.91 6.03
N LYS A 100 13.13 1.18 6.33
CA LYS A 100 13.68 2.55 6.40
C LYS A 100 13.65 3.28 5.05
N LYS A 101 13.70 2.55 3.93
CA LYS A 101 13.60 3.08 2.56
C LYS A 101 13.55 1.92 1.56
N TYR A 102 12.41 1.76 0.87
CA TYR A 102 12.27 0.76 -0.18
C TYR A 102 11.38 1.26 -1.32
N LEU A 103 11.53 0.65 -2.50
CA LEU A 103 10.79 1.02 -3.70
C LEU A 103 9.72 -0.02 -4.04
N VAL A 104 8.54 0.47 -4.38
CA VAL A 104 7.43 -0.29 -4.94
C VAL A 104 6.92 0.33 -6.23
N GLY A 105 6.29 -0.49 -7.05
CA GLY A 105 5.84 -0.16 -8.39
C GLY A 105 6.68 -0.84 -9.48
N PRO A 106 6.41 -0.57 -10.76
CA PRO A 106 5.40 0.37 -11.22
C PRO A 106 3.97 -0.06 -10.87
N PHE A 107 3.03 0.88 -10.91
CA PHE A 107 1.62 0.63 -10.58
C PHE A 107 0.77 0.49 -11.83
N TYR A 108 -0.18 -0.44 -11.81
CA TYR A 108 -1.01 -0.79 -12.96
C TYR A 108 -2.49 -0.96 -12.58
N THR A 109 -3.36 -0.59 -13.49
CA THR A 109 -4.79 -0.92 -13.42
C THR A 109 -5.35 -1.20 -14.81
N GLN A 110 -6.47 -1.91 -14.91
CA GLN A 110 -7.19 -2.11 -16.17
C GLN A 110 -7.83 -0.81 -16.65
N ALA A 111 -8.54 -0.12 -15.75
CA ALA A 111 -9.17 1.16 -15.97
C ALA A 111 -9.11 1.95 -14.66
N LEU A 112 -8.86 3.26 -14.75
CA LEU A 112 -8.87 4.14 -13.59
C LEU A 112 -10.26 4.79 -13.48
N ASP A 113 -11.04 4.38 -12.49
CA ASP A 113 -12.29 5.03 -12.12
C ASP A 113 -12.21 5.54 -10.67
N LEU A 114 -12.06 6.85 -10.55
CA LEU A 114 -11.95 7.50 -9.24
C LEU A 114 -13.28 7.53 -8.48
N ASN A 115 -14.42 7.38 -9.16
CA ASN A 115 -15.76 7.39 -8.55
C ASN A 115 -16.24 5.98 -8.16
N SER A 116 -15.52 4.93 -8.61
CA SER A 116 -15.82 3.55 -8.20
C SER A 116 -15.63 3.39 -6.68
N LYS A 117 -16.50 2.58 -6.05
CA LYS A 117 -16.38 2.21 -4.63
C LYS A 117 -15.10 1.43 -4.33
N TRP A 118 -14.54 0.77 -5.34
CA TRP A 118 -13.37 -0.09 -5.23
C TRP A 118 -12.54 -0.09 -6.52
N GLN A 119 -11.22 0.01 -6.38
CA GLN A 119 -10.25 0.00 -7.48
C GLN A 119 -9.07 -0.89 -7.10
N PRO A 120 -8.89 -2.07 -7.74
CA PRO A 120 -7.66 -2.83 -7.58
C PRO A 120 -6.53 -2.14 -8.35
N ILE A 121 -5.37 -2.01 -7.72
CA ILE A 121 -4.13 -1.55 -8.33
C ILE A 121 -3.07 -2.61 -8.11
N LEU A 122 -2.46 -3.07 -9.19
CA LEU A 122 -1.33 -3.98 -9.16
C LEU A 122 -0.04 -3.19 -9.00
N TYR A 123 0.91 -3.71 -8.24
CA TYR A 123 2.25 -3.15 -8.13
C TYR A 123 3.29 -4.25 -8.01
N GLN A 124 4.56 -3.93 -8.28
CA GLN A 124 5.67 -4.85 -8.07
C GLN A 124 6.51 -4.42 -6.87
N HIS A 125 7.03 -5.39 -6.13
CA HIS A 125 7.97 -5.11 -5.06
C HIS A 125 9.40 -5.27 -5.58
N LEU A 126 9.98 -4.19 -6.12
CA LEU A 126 11.26 -4.21 -6.84
C LEU A 126 12.42 -4.88 -6.08
N GLN A 127 12.37 -4.86 -4.74
CA GLN A 127 13.46 -5.33 -3.88
C GLN A 127 13.22 -6.65 -3.14
N LYS A 128 12.05 -7.31 -3.29
CA LYS A 128 11.72 -8.54 -2.56
C LYS A 128 11.30 -9.67 -3.49
N GLU A 129 10.31 -9.44 -4.34
CA GLU A 129 9.69 -10.49 -5.15
C GLU A 129 9.36 -10.00 -6.56
N LYS A 130 9.70 -10.79 -7.58
CA LYS A 130 9.34 -10.54 -8.98
C LYS A 130 7.87 -10.87 -9.30
N ALA A 131 6.99 -10.76 -8.32
CA ALA A 131 5.56 -11.05 -8.44
C ALA A 131 4.73 -9.77 -8.28
N PHE A 132 3.62 -9.70 -9.01
CA PHE A 132 2.65 -8.64 -8.82
C PHE A 132 1.89 -8.83 -7.50
N LYS A 133 1.71 -7.73 -6.78
CA LYS A 133 0.89 -7.61 -5.58
C LYS A 133 -0.32 -6.75 -5.88
N VAL A 134 -1.43 -7.00 -5.18
CA VAL A 134 -2.67 -6.22 -5.32
C VAL A 134 -2.81 -5.31 -4.11
N LEU A 135 -3.03 -4.02 -4.37
CA LEU A 135 -3.47 -3.04 -3.38
C LEU A 135 -4.90 -2.63 -3.74
N ASN A 136 -5.84 -2.89 -2.84
CA ASN A 136 -7.26 -2.60 -3.08
C ASN A 136 -7.60 -1.22 -2.54
N PHE A 137 -7.94 -0.27 -3.40
CA PHE A 137 -8.33 1.07 -2.98
C PHE A 137 -9.85 1.18 -2.86
N TYR A 138 -10.32 1.55 -1.69
CA TYR A 138 -11.75 1.75 -1.39
C TYR A 138 -12.05 3.24 -1.27
N ASP A 139 -13.22 3.65 -1.71
CA ASP A 139 -13.69 5.02 -1.54
C ASP A 139 -13.65 5.46 -0.08
N ARG A 140 -12.98 6.58 0.20
CA ARG A 140 -12.73 7.07 1.56
C ARG A 140 -14.02 7.43 2.28
N ASP A 141 -14.96 8.08 1.60
CA ASP A 141 -16.22 8.53 2.21
C ASP A 141 -17.13 7.36 2.58
N LEU A 142 -17.02 6.26 1.83
CA LEU A 142 -17.71 5.01 2.16
C LEU A 142 -17.01 4.20 3.26
N PHE A 143 -15.70 4.37 3.39
CA PHE A 143 -14.88 3.72 4.42
C PHE A 143 -15.06 4.39 5.80
N ASP A 144 -15.09 5.73 5.85
CA ASP A 144 -15.26 6.49 7.11
C ASP A 144 -16.65 6.31 7.73
N ASN A 145 -17.68 6.07 6.91
CA ASN A 145 -19.07 6.03 7.38
C ASN A 145 -19.51 4.68 7.96
N ARG A 146 -18.68 3.63 7.91
CA ARG A 146 -19.04 2.30 8.42
C ARG A 146 -17.81 1.56 8.94
N SER A 147 -17.94 1.07 10.18
CA SER A 147 -17.20 -0.07 10.77
C SER A 147 -15.74 0.15 11.20
N LEU A 148 -15.58 0.66 12.42
CA LEU A 148 -15.00 -0.12 13.51
C LEU A 148 -16.12 -0.52 14.48
#